data_AF-A0A9X3WUB9-F1
#
_entry.id   AF-A0A9X3WUB9-F1
#
_cell.length_a   1.000
_cell.length_b   1.000
_cell.length_c   1.000
_cell.angle_alpha   90.00
_cell.angle_beta   90.00
_cell.angle_gamma   90.00
#
_symmetry.space_group_name_H-M   'P 1'
#
loop_
_entity.id
_entity.type
_entity.pdbx_description
1 polymer ?
#
loop_
_entity_poly.entity_id
_entity_poly.type
_entity_poly.pdbx_seq_one_letter_code
_entity_poly.pdbx_strand_id
1 'polypeptide(L)'
;MTSNLYQAKAGDGFKMTGMNRRNSFFSTPKEAVSEALALKEKMDKRYENGIEWDYNGKMTGSTNKMKILRGYLNGDRESVAFYLQIVTVKNQKEKVSVVSPKKPKTVSSKDKEVLNKVIKLLK
;
A
#
# COMPACT_ATOMS: atom_id res chain seq x y z
N MET A 1 0.83 24.01 12.18
CA MET A 1 -0.10 23.06 11.55
C MET A 1 0.51 21.66 11.61
N THR A 2 -0.14 20.70 12.27
CA THR A 2 0.23 19.27 12.14
C THR A 2 -0.29 18.77 10.80
N SER A 3 0.59 18.63 9.81
CA SER A 3 0.24 17.97 8.55
C SER A 3 0.27 16.44 8.73
N ASN A 4 -0.62 15.72 8.05
CA ASN A 4 -0.53 14.27 7.98
C ASN A 4 0.49 13.88 6.91
N LEU A 5 1.36 12.93 7.25
CA LEU A 5 2.24 12.26 6.31
C LEU A 5 1.76 10.82 6.09
N TYR A 6 2.00 10.30 4.90
CA TYR A 6 1.55 8.97 4.52
C TYR A 6 2.76 8.09 4.22
N GLN A 7 2.69 6.82 4.59
CA GLN A 7 3.71 5.83 4.29
C GLN A 7 3.08 4.59 3.69
N ALA A 8 3.69 4.08 2.62
CA ALA A 8 3.32 2.82 2.00
C ALA A 8 4.05 1.66 2.69
N LYS A 9 3.30 0.59 2.97
CA LYS A 9 3.83 -0.69 3.42
C LYS A 9 3.17 -1.81 2.62
N ALA A 10 3.91 -2.88 2.40
CA ALA A 10 3.39 -4.14 1.91
C ALA A 10 3.69 -5.23 2.92
N GLY A 11 2.76 -6.14 3.16
CA GLY A 11 2.99 -7.35 3.94
C GLY A 11 3.26 -8.52 3.01
N ASP A 12 4.38 -9.19 3.23
CA ASP A 12 4.69 -10.47 2.58
C ASP A 12 3.87 -11.57 3.28
N GLY A 13 2.89 -12.14 2.59
CA GLY A 13 2.04 -13.20 3.12
C GLY A 13 2.81 -14.49 3.40
N PHE A 14 3.96 -14.70 2.75
CA PHE A 14 4.75 -15.91 2.92
C PHE A 14 5.84 -15.74 4.00
N LYS A 15 6.64 -14.67 3.91
CA LYS A 15 7.72 -14.43 4.89
C LYS A 15 7.26 -13.66 6.13
N MET A 16 5.99 -13.27 6.21
CA MET A 16 5.41 -12.42 7.26
C MET A 16 6.18 -11.12 7.53
N THR A 17 7.04 -10.70 6.60
CA THR A 17 7.89 -9.52 6.74
C THR A 17 7.27 -8.35 6.00
N GLY A 18 7.24 -7.18 6.66
CA GLY A 18 6.80 -5.94 6.03
C GLY A 18 7.85 -5.45 5.03
N MET A 19 7.47 -5.30 3.77
CA MET A 19 8.24 -4.55 2.77
C MET A 19 7.83 -3.08 2.80
N ASN A 20 8.78 -2.21 3.13
CA ASN A 20 8.63 -0.77 2.95
C ASN A 20 9.95 -0.14 2.53
N ARG A 21 9.90 1.00 1.86
CA ARG A 21 11.08 1.84 1.71
C ARG A 21 11.33 2.51 3.06
N ARG A 22 12.51 2.28 3.65
CA ARG A 22 12.90 2.90 4.92
C ARG A 22 12.81 4.42 4.79
N ASN A 23 12.29 5.07 5.83
CA ASN A 23 12.15 6.52 5.93
C ASN A 23 11.43 7.18 4.74
N SER A 24 10.53 6.46 4.05
CA SER A 24 9.73 7.06 2.98
C SER A 24 8.40 7.55 3.51
N PHE A 25 8.19 8.86 3.39
CA PHE A 25 6.97 9.55 3.75
C PHE A 25 6.51 10.43 2.59
N PHE A 26 5.20 10.58 2.48
CA PHE A 26 4.51 11.21 1.36
C PHE A 26 3.56 12.28 1.88
N SER A 27 3.39 13.34 1.12
CA SER A 27 2.53 14.47 1.48
C SER A 27 1.05 14.18 1.21
N THR A 28 0.78 13.27 0.27
CA THR A 28 -0.59 12.94 -0.13
C THR A 28 -0.89 11.43 -0.08
N PRO A 29 -2.17 11.05 0.14
CA PRO A 29 -2.60 9.66 0.00
C PRO A 29 -2.28 9.07 -1.38
N LYS A 30 -2.40 9.89 -2.43
CA LYS A 30 -2.15 9.50 -3.82
C LYS A 30 -0.71 9.03 -4.04
N GLU A 31 0.26 9.78 -3.51
CA GLU A 31 1.67 9.41 -3.57
C GLU A 31 1.94 8.09 -2.82
N ALA A 32 1.36 7.92 -1.63
CA ALA A 32 1.52 6.69 -0.87
C ALA A 32 0.89 5.47 -1.55
N VAL A 33 -0.27 5.63 -2.19
CA VAL A 33 -0.87 4.54 -2.99
C VAL A 33 0.00 4.20 -4.20
N SER A 34 0.56 5.20 -4.89
CA SER A 34 1.51 4.94 -5.99
C SER A 34 2.70 4.10 -5.52
N GLU A 35 3.33 4.46 -4.39
CA GLU A 35 4.43 3.67 -3.83
C GLU A 35 3.96 2.26 -3.44
N ALA A 36 2.76 2.11 -2.86
CA ALA A 36 2.21 0.81 -2.51
C ALA A 36 1.99 -0.08 -3.76
N LEU A 37 1.52 0.49 -4.87
CA LEU A 37 1.39 -0.23 -6.14
C LEU A 37 2.75 -0.61 -6.74
N ALA A 38 3.77 0.23 -6.58
CA ALA A 38 5.14 -0.14 -6.97
C ALA A 38 5.70 -1.27 -6.08
N LEU A 39 5.30 -1.36 -4.81
CA LEU A 39 5.61 -2.50 -3.95
C LEU A 39 4.86 -3.76 -4.38
N LYS A 40 3.60 -3.64 -4.82
CA LYS A 40 2.82 -4.72 -5.41
C LYS A 40 3.53 -5.33 -6.61
N GLU A 41 3.97 -4.54 -7.59
CA GLU A 41 4.68 -5.08 -8.76
C GLU A 41 5.96 -5.86 -8.38
N LYS A 42 6.67 -5.39 -7.35
CA LYS A 42 7.84 -6.11 -6.85
C LYS A 42 7.48 -7.43 -6.20
N MET A 43 6.36 -7.50 -5.49
CA MET A 43 5.84 -8.74 -4.93
C MET A 43 5.40 -9.68 -6.04
N ASP A 44 4.59 -9.18 -6.98
CA ASP A 44 4.12 -9.95 -8.13
C ASP A 44 5.32 -10.57 -8.86
N LYS A 45 6.35 -9.78 -9.16
CA LYS A 45 7.58 -10.31 -9.78
C LYS A 45 8.31 -11.35 -8.91
N ARG A 46 8.39 -11.14 -7.59
CA ARG A 46 9.08 -12.07 -6.67
C ARG A 46 8.39 -13.44 -6.61
N TYR A 47 7.07 -13.45 -6.71
CA TYR A 47 6.23 -14.64 -6.61
C TYR A 47 5.71 -15.07 -7.99
N GLU A 48 6.46 -14.78 -9.05
CA GLU A 48 6.18 -15.22 -10.44
C GLU A 48 4.75 -14.89 -10.92
N ASN A 49 4.18 -13.80 -10.44
CA ASN A 49 2.80 -13.35 -10.65
C ASN A 49 1.72 -14.31 -10.13
N GLY A 50 2.06 -15.22 -9.21
CA GLY A 50 1.11 -16.13 -8.56
C GLY A 50 0.25 -15.48 -7.47
N ILE A 51 0.39 -14.18 -7.20
CA ILE A 51 -0.46 -13.50 -6.21
C ILE A 51 -1.77 -13.06 -6.87
N GLU A 52 -2.88 -13.63 -6.43
CA GLU A 52 -4.21 -13.20 -6.81
C GLU A 52 -4.71 -12.09 -5.89
N TRP A 53 -4.79 -10.87 -6.42
CA TRP A 53 -5.25 -9.70 -5.68
C TRP A 53 -6.78 -9.60 -5.64
N ASP A 54 -7.33 -9.50 -4.44
CA ASP A 54 -8.76 -9.35 -4.18
C ASP A 54 -9.18 -7.87 -4.23
N TYR A 55 -9.51 -7.40 -5.44
CA TYR A 55 -10.02 -6.04 -5.68
C TYR A 55 -11.48 -5.82 -5.23
N ASN A 56 -12.22 -6.91 -5.02
CA ASN A 56 -13.60 -6.87 -4.52
C ASN A 56 -13.65 -6.86 -2.99
N GLY A 57 -12.57 -7.29 -2.34
CA GLY A 57 -12.38 -7.23 -0.91
C GLY A 57 -12.52 -5.82 -0.33
N LYS A 58 -13.05 -5.74 0.89
CA LYS A 58 -13.16 -4.47 1.61
C LYS A 58 -11.80 -3.99 2.07
N MET A 59 -11.58 -2.67 2.00
CA MET A 59 -10.48 -2.05 2.74
C MET A 59 -10.72 -2.25 4.23
N THR A 60 -9.65 -2.53 4.98
CA THR A 60 -9.75 -2.90 6.41
C THR A 60 -8.74 -2.13 7.25
N GLY A 61 -9.02 -1.96 8.53
CA GLY A 61 -8.20 -1.19 9.46
C GLY A 61 -8.79 0.21 9.73
N SER A 62 -7.96 1.10 10.29
CA SER A 62 -8.35 2.46 10.66
C SER A 62 -7.72 3.50 9.75
N THR A 63 -8.15 4.77 9.84
CA THR A 63 -7.59 5.89 9.09
C THR A 63 -6.08 6.10 9.33
N ASN A 64 -5.57 5.70 10.50
CA ASN A 64 -4.14 5.72 10.81
C ASN A 64 -3.37 4.56 10.17
N LYS A 65 -4.03 3.42 9.92
CA LYS A 65 -3.41 2.20 9.41
C LYS A 65 -4.45 1.38 8.63
N MET A 66 -4.46 1.57 7.32
CA MET A 66 -5.47 0.99 6.43
C MET A 66 -4.84 0.01 5.44
N LYS A 67 -5.31 -1.23 5.41
CA LYS A 67 -5.01 -2.21 4.37
C LYS A 67 -5.92 -1.94 3.18
N ILE A 68 -5.31 -1.59 2.04
CA ILE A 68 -6.01 -1.08 0.85
C ILE A 68 -6.26 -2.15 -0.21
N LEU A 69 -5.47 -3.23 -0.19
CA LEU A 69 -5.59 -4.36 -1.10
C LEU A 69 -5.01 -5.60 -0.42
N ARG A 70 -5.63 -6.75 -0.64
CA ARG A 70 -5.14 -8.05 -0.17
C ARG A 70 -4.94 -8.98 -1.35
N GLY A 71 -4.00 -9.90 -1.24
CA GLY A 71 -3.78 -10.92 -2.24
C GLY A 71 -3.40 -12.24 -1.60
N TYR A 72 -3.57 -13.31 -2.34
CA TYR A 72 -3.35 -14.68 -1.86
C TYR A 72 -2.53 -15.44 -2.89
N LEU A 73 -1.59 -16.26 -2.43
CA LEU A 73 -0.77 -17.06 -3.34
C LEU A 73 -1.66 -18.12 -3.98
N ASN A 74 -1.65 -18.20 -5.30
CA ASN A 74 -2.47 -19.12 -6.10
C ASN A 74 -3.97 -19.08 -5.75
N GLY A 75 -4.46 -17.93 -5.29
CA GLY A 75 -5.87 -17.76 -4.90
C GLY A 75 -6.27 -18.40 -3.58
N ASP A 76 -5.34 -19.04 -2.84
CA ASP A 76 -5.65 -19.72 -1.58
C ASP A 76 -5.98 -18.74 -0.46
N ARG A 77 -7.27 -18.58 -0.17
CA ARG A 77 -7.78 -17.67 0.86
C ARG A 77 -7.56 -18.16 2.29
N GLU A 78 -7.23 -19.44 2.48
CA GLU A 78 -6.86 -19.98 3.79
C GLU A 78 -5.39 -19.67 4.12
N SER A 79 -4.59 -19.39 3.09
CA SER A 79 -3.21 -18.92 3.25
C SER A 79 -3.12 -17.51 3.85
N VAL A 80 -1.93 -17.20 4.37
CA VAL A 80 -1.63 -15.89 4.93
C VAL A 80 -1.63 -14.84 3.82
N ALA A 81 -2.50 -13.84 3.95
CA ALA A 81 -2.69 -12.82 2.95
C ALA A 81 -1.45 -11.91 2.76
N PHE A 82 -1.08 -11.69 1.50
CA PHE A 82 -0.33 -10.52 1.06
C PHE A 82 -1.22 -9.29 1.22
N TYR A 83 -0.63 -8.15 1.52
CA TYR A 83 -1.42 -6.92 1.59
C TYR A 83 -0.63 -5.67 1.25
N LEU A 84 -1.33 -4.68 0.71
CA LEU A 84 -0.88 -3.30 0.63
C LEU A 84 -1.52 -2.50 1.75
N GLN A 85 -0.75 -1.60 2.36
CA GLN A 85 -1.19 -0.84 3.51
C GLN A 85 -0.67 0.60 3.45
N ILE A 86 -1.54 1.54 3.80
CA ILE A 86 -1.20 2.95 4.00
C ILE A 86 -1.20 3.23 5.50
N VAL A 87 -0.14 3.89 5.96
CA VAL A 87 0.00 4.36 7.34
C VAL A 87 -0.03 5.88 7.32
N THR A 88 -0.91 6.46 8.12
CA THR A 88 -0.99 7.91 8.33
C THR A 88 -0.24 8.24 9.62
N VAL A 89 0.70 9.17 9.53
CA VAL A 89 1.56 9.61 10.62
C VAL A 89 1.35 11.10 10.81
N LYS A 90 1.05 11.53 12.03
CA LYS A 90 1.00 12.97 12.35
C LYS A 90 2.43 13.53 12.29
N ASN A 91 2.65 14.58 11.52
CA ASN A 91 3.93 15.27 11.49
C ASN A 91 4.14 16.01 12.82
N GLN A 92 4.83 15.38 13.77
CA GLN A 92 4.97 15.91 15.13
C GLN A 92 6.18 16.81 15.36
N LYS A 93 7.11 16.97 14.39
CA LYS A 93 8.16 18.01 14.33
C LYS A 93 9.20 17.68 13.23
N GLU A 94 9.45 18.66 12.35
CA GLU A 94 10.65 19.05 11.56
C GLU A 94 11.68 18.04 10.98
N LYS A 95 11.62 16.73 11.19
CA LYS A 95 12.70 15.81 10.73
C LYS A 95 12.29 14.74 9.74
N VAL A 96 11.03 14.71 9.32
CA VAL A 96 10.55 13.71 8.36
C VAL A 96 10.51 14.33 6.97
N SER A 97 11.55 14.06 6.16
CA SER A 97 11.59 14.51 4.77
C SER A 97 10.58 13.73 3.93
N VAL A 98 9.76 14.48 3.20
CA VAL A 98 8.89 13.92 2.17
C VAL A 98 9.77 13.51 0.99
N VAL A 99 9.50 12.35 0.43
CA VAL A 99 10.24 11.81 -0.71
C VAL A 99 9.29 11.52 -1.87
N SER A 100 9.80 11.60 -3.09
CA SER A 100 8.98 11.26 -4.27
C SER A 100 8.62 9.77 -4.27
N PRO A 101 7.38 9.41 -4.61
CA PRO A 101 6.97 8.02 -4.70
C PRO A 101 7.63 7.33 -5.89
N LYS A 102 7.94 6.05 -5.74
CA LYS A 102 8.19 5.16 -6.85
C LYS A 102 6.87 4.94 -7.57
N LYS A 103 6.88 5.17 -8.88
CA LYS A 103 5.73 4.89 -9.73
C LYS A 103 5.78 3.43 -10.18
N PRO A 104 4.65 2.70 -10.12
CA PRO A 104 4.55 1.40 -10.76
C PRO A 104 4.73 1.56 -12.27
N LYS A 105 5.27 0.54 -12.94
CA LYS A 105 5.41 0.50 -14.40
C LYS A 105 4.07 0.35 -15.10
N THR A 106 3.16 -0.41 -14.51
CA THR A 106 1.82 -0.69 -15.02
C THR A 106 0.78 -0.37 -13.94
N VAL A 107 -0.32 0.27 -14.36
CA VAL A 107 -1.45 0.59 -13.49
C VAL A 107 -2.72 0.12 -14.19
N SER A 108 -3.37 -0.90 -13.63
CA SER A 108 -4.63 -1.41 -14.18
C SER A 108 -5.80 -0.49 -13.83
N SER A 109 -6.94 -0.67 -14.51
CA SER A 109 -8.19 0.03 -14.15
C SER A 109 -8.62 -0.29 -12.71
N LYS A 110 -8.43 -1.53 -12.26
CA LYS A 110 -8.73 -1.95 -10.88
C LYS A 110 -7.83 -1.25 -9.86
N ASP A 111 -6.56 -1.04 -10.18
CA ASP A 111 -5.64 -0.26 -9.33
C ASP A 111 -6.08 1.21 -9.19
N LYS A 112 -6.62 1.80 -10.27
CA LYS A 112 -7.18 3.16 -10.24
C LYS A 112 -8.42 3.24 -9.35
N GLU A 113 -9.26 2.20 -9.32
CA GLU A 113 -10.40 2.14 -8.41
C GLU A 113 -9.97 2.07 -6.94
N VAL A 114 -8.94 1.27 -6.64
CA VAL A 114 -8.33 1.22 -5.30
C VAL A 114 -7.84 2.61 -4.91
N LEU A 115 -7.09 3.28 -5.79
CA LEU A 115 -6.63 4.65 -5.56
C LEU A 115 -7.79 5.61 -5.23
N ASN A 116 -8.85 5.60 -6.05
CA ASN A 116 -9.99 6.49 -5.85
C ASN A 116 -10.71 6.22 -4.53
N LYS A 117 -10.86 4.95 -4.14
CA LYS A 117 -11.45 4.55 -2.85
C LYS A 117 -10.58 5.03 -1.68
N VAL A 118 -9.25 4.86 -1.75
CA VAL A 118 -8.33 5.34 -0.70
C VAL A 118 -8.39 6.85 -0.55
N ILE A 119 -8.36 7.59 -1.66
CA ILE A 119 -8.44 9.06 -1.63
C ILE A 119 -9.74 9.50 -0.97
N LYS A 120 -10.88 8.87 -1.28
CA LYS A 120 -12.17 9.21 -0.65
C LYS A 120 -12.19 8.97 0.86
N LEU A 121 -11.50 7.93 1.35
CA LEU A 121 -11.48 7.56 2.77
C LEU A 121 -10.48 8.36 3.61
N LEU A 122 -9.44 8.92 2.98
CA LEU A 122 -8.38 9.70 3.64
C LEU A 122 -8.49 11.21 3.36
N LYS A 123 -9.56 11.65 2.71
CA LYS A 123 -9.92 13.06 2.51
C LYS A 123 -10.65 13.60 3.72
#